data_AF-A0A0L6WN24-F1
#
_entry.id   AF-A0A0L6WN24-F1
#
_cell.length_a   1.000
_cell.length_b   1.000
_cell.length_c   1.000
_cell.angle_alpha   90.00
_cell.angle_beta   90.00
_cell.angle_gamma   90.00
#
_symmetry.space_group_name_H-M   'P 1'
#
loop_
_entity.id
_entity.type
_entity.pdbx_description
1 polymer ?
#
loop_
_entity_poly.entity_id
_entity_poly.type
_entity_poly.pdbx_seq_one_letter_code
_entity_poly.pdbx_strand_id
1 'polypeptide(L)'
;TIPSRQNPDDVRYWIAKVNKLEKKLTKSIGSSAFNYLNMLHREFIASGNAQDIFDAIVHTEKLQKWLCKYQDNILQLFGAQEEWKQSEKVSQRVSAVLRSLEDLGGYMVLPDQDWPALYASREFLYQTLLS
;
A
#
# COMPACT_ATOMS: atom_id res chain seq x y z
N THR A 1 -14.81 5.95 -31.69
CA THR A 1 -14.36 7.20 -31.07
C THR A 1 -12.98 6.95 -30.49
N ILE A 2 -11.93 7.56 -31.05
CA ILE A 2 -10.56 7.42 -30.54
C ILE A 2 -10.56 8.06 -29.14
N PRO A 3 -10.12 7.37 -28.07
CA PRO A 3 -10.08 7.99 -26.75
C PRO A 3 -9.08 9.13 -26.84
N SER A 4 -9.57 10.36 -26.60
CA SER A 4 -8.73 11.55 -26.58
C SER A 4 -7.54 11.29 -25.66
N ARG A 5 -6.33 11.61 -26.13
CA ARG A 5 -5.13 11.62 -25.29
C ARG A 5 -5.46 12.53 -24.10
N GLN A 6 -5.61 11.94 -22.92
CA GLN A 6 -5.96 12.70 -21.73
C GLN A 6 -4.83 13.72 -21.46
N ASN A 7 -5.20 14.99 -21.31
CA ASN A 7 -4.26 16.10 -21.20
C ASN A 7 -3.57 16.08 -19.81
N PRO A 8 -2.22 16.01 -19.72
CA PRO A 8 -1.50 16.09 -18.45
C PRO A 8 -1.66 17.43 -17.71
N ASP A 9 -2.16 18.48 -18.37
CA ASP A 9 -2.46 19.76 -17.72
C ASP A 9 -3.87 19.78 -17.07
N ASP A 10 -4.66 18.72 -17.24
CA ASP A 10 -5.98 18.57 -16.60
C ASP A 10 -5.85 17.78 -15.29
N VAL A 11 -6.25 18.37 -14.17
CA VAL A 11 -6.23 17.69 -12.85
C VAL A 11 -7.01 16.37 -12.86
N ARG A 12 -8.07 16.27 -13.67
CA ARG A 12 -8.88 15.03 -13.80
C ARG A 12 -8.07 13.87 -14.38
N TYR A 13 -7.06 14.15 -15.20
CA TYR A 13 -6.14 13.13 -15.70
C TYR A 13 -5.36 12.50 -14.55
N TRP A 14 -4.78 13.31 -13.67
CA TRP A 14 -4.00 12.81 -12.54
C TRP A 14 -4.87 12.09 -11.51
N ILE A 15 -6.07 12.60 -11.24
CA ILE A 15 -7.04 11.91 -10.39
C ILE A 15 -7.44 10.55 -10.96
N ALA A 16 -7.62 10.44 -12.28
CA ALA A 16 -7.84 9.14 -12.92
C ALA A 16 -6.65 8.17 -12.72
N LYS A 17 -5.41 8.67 -12.67
CA LYS A 17 -4.23 7.86 -12.37
C LYS A 17 -4.17 7.41 -10.91
N VAL A 18 -4.52 8.29 -9.97
CA VAL A 18 -4.65 7.98 -8.54
C VAL A 18 -5.69 6.87 -8.35
N ASN A 19 -6.89 7.03 -8.92
CA ASN A 19 -7.96 6.02 -8.85
C ASN A 19 -7.53 4.68 -9.47
N LYS A 20 -6.71 4.71 -10.53
CA LYS A 20 -6.15 3.50 -11.13
C LYS A 20 -5.13 2.81 -10.20
N LEU A 21 -4.33 3.56 -9.44
CA LEU A 21 -3.44 3.00 -8.43
C LEU A 21 -4.22 2.38 -7.28
N GLU A 22 -5.27 3.04 -6.79
CA GLU A 22 -6.12 2.49 -5.73
C GLU A 22 -6.74 1.15 -6.15
N LYS A 23 -7.25 1.08 -7.38
CA LYS A 23 -7.77 -0.18 -7.95
C LYS A 23 -6.70 -1.26 -8.06
N LYS A 24 -5.46 -0.89 -8.42
CA LYS A 24 -4.34 -1.83 -8.45
C LYS A 24 -4.01 -2.35 -7.05
N LEU A 25 -3.91 -1.47 -6.06
CA LEU A 25 -3.70 -1.86 -4.67
C LEU A 25 -4.78 -2.84 -4.21
N THR A 26 -6.05 -2.48 -4.41
CA THR A 26 -7.21 -3.31 -4.04
C THR A 26 -7.21 -4.65 -4.77
N LYS A 27 -6.73 -4.71 -6.02
CA LYS A 27 -6.58 -5.98 -6.75
C LYS A 27 -5.47 -6.86 -6.14
N SER A 28 -4.38 -6.25 -5.68
CA SER A 28 -3.24 -6.98 -5.09
C SER A 28 -3.56 -7.51 -3.69
N ILE A 29 -4.22 -6.70 -2.84
CA ILE A 29 -4.45 -7.04 -1.42
C ILE A 29 -5.89 -7.49 -1.13
N GLY A 30 -6.76 -7.50 -2.13
CA GLY A 30 -8.19 -7.79 -1.95
C GLY A 30 -8.95 -6.67 -1.21
N SER A 31 -10.08 -7.04 -0.61
CA SER A 31 -11.00 -6.12 0.08
C SER A 31 -10.54 -5.71 1.48
N SER A 32 -9.65 -6.48 2.11
CA SER A 32 -9.15 -6.21 3.45
C SER A 32 -7.63 -6.37 3.50
N ALA A 33 -6.95 -5.24 3.73
CA ALA A 33 -5.51 -5.20 3.92
C ALA A 33 -5.08 -6.05 5.13
N PHE A 34 -5.86 -6.02 6.21
CA PHE A 34 -5.64 -6.86 7.40
C PHE A 34 -5.64 -8.35 7.03
N ASN A 35 -6.65 -8.82 6.29
CA ASN A 35 -6.74 -10.24 5.92
C ASN A 35 -5.58 -10.67 5.02
N TYR A 36 -5.17 -9.80 4.09
CA TYR A 36 -4.03 -10.05 3.23
C TYR A 36 -2.71 -10.17 4.01
N LEU A 37 -2.43 -9.23 4.91
CA LEU A 37 -1.23 -9.25 5.76
C LEU A 37 -1.23 -10.46 6.71
N ASN A 38 -2.39 -10.78 7.28
CA ASN A 38 -2.55 -11.95 8.13
C ASN A 38 -2.35 -13.27 7.37
N MET A 39 -2.77 -13.33 6.11
CA MET A 39 -2.51 -14.48 5.22
C MET A 39 -1.01 -14.64 4.97
N LEU A 40 -0.32 -13.57 4.56
CA LEU A 40 1.13 -13.58 4.34
C LEU A 40 1.90 -14.01 5.60
N HIS A 41 1.51 -13.50 6.76
CA HIS A 41 2.12 -13.89 8.03
C HIS A 41 1.94 -15.39 8.32
N ARG A 42 0.74 -15.94 8.11
CA ARG A 42 0.48 -17.38 8.29
C ARG A 42 1.27 -18.24 7.31
N GLU A 43 1.37 -17.82 6.05
CA GLU A 43 2.16 -18.51 5.02
C GLU A 43 3.64 -18.52 5.38
N PHE A 44 4.16 -17.40 5.90
CA PHE A 44 5.52 -17.35 6.43
C PHE A 44 5.72 -18.31 7.61
N ILE A 45 4.86 -18.31 8.63
CA ILE A 45 5.01 -19.24 9.77
C ILE A 45 5.01 -20.70 9.28
N ALA A 46 4.17 -21.03 8.30
CA ALA A 46 4.04 -22.38 7.78
C ALA A 46 5.24 -22.82 6.92
N SER A 47 5.84 -21.92 6.15
CA SER A 47 6.87 -22.25 5.16
C SER A 47 8.29 -21.80 5.54
N GLY A 48 8.42 -20.88 6.49
CA GLY A 48 9.65 -20.15 6.79
C GLY A 48 10.11 -19.21 5.67
N ASN A 49 9.32 -19.03 4.60
CA ASN A 49 9.73 -18.26 3.43
C ASN A 49 9.14 -16.85 3.47
N ALA A 50 10.00 -15.83 3.52
CA ALA A 50 9.61 -14.42 3.53
C ALA A 50 9.52 -13.77 2.13
N GLN A 51 9.80 -14.52 1.06
CA GLN A 51 9.87 -13.97 -0.30
C GLN A 51 8.59 -13.26 -0.72
N ASP A 52 7.41 -13.82 -0.45
CA ASP A 52 6.13 -13.23 -0.83
C ASP A 52 5.88 -11.88 -0.14
N ILE A 53 6.41 -11.71 1.08
CA ILE A 53 6.32 -10.45 1.83
C ILE A 53 7.27 -9.41 1.23
N PHE A 54 8.50 -9.79 0.90
CA PHE A 54 9.45 -8.89 0.23
C PHE A 54 8.95 -8.47 -1.16
N ASP A 55 8.37 -9.39 -1.92
CA ASP A 55 7.75 -9.09 -3.22
C ASP A 55 6.57 -8.12 -3.06
N ALA A 56 5.75 -8.30 -2.03
CA ALA A 56 4.67 -7.38 -1.69
C ALA A 56 5.17 -5.99 -1.28
N ILE A 57 6.27 -5.89 -0.52
CA ILE A 57 6.93 -4.62 -0.19
C ILE A 57 7.36 -3.92 -1.48
N VAL A 58 8.16 -4.59 -2.32
CA VAL A 58 8.68 -4.03 -3.58
C VAL A 58 7.54 -3.58 -4.50
N HIS A 59 6.46 -4.35 -4.58
CA HIS A 59 5.28 -3.96 -5.36
C HIS A 59 4.61 -2.70 -4.79
N THR A 60 4.40 -2.65 -3.47
CA THR A 60 3.67 -1.56 -2.81
C THR A 60 4.48 -0.25 -2.80
N GLU A 61 5.80 -0.31 -2.62
CA GLU A 61 6.71 0.82 -2.77
C GLU A 61 6.60 1.45 -4.17
N LYS A 62 6.52 0.62 -5.23
CA LYS A 62 6.35 1.13 -6.60
C LYS A 62 5.04 1.90 -6.73
N LEU A 63 3.95 1.41 -6.14
CA LEU A 63 2.66 2.12 -6.13
C LEU A 63 2.76 3.45 -5.39
N GLN A 64 3.43 3.47 -4.22
CA GLN A 64 3.64 4.69 -3.44
C GLN A 64 4.45 5.73 -4.23
N LYS A 65 5.56 5.33 -4.86
CA LYS A 65 6.38 6.22 -5.71
C LYS A 65 5.57 6.85 -6.85
N TRP A 66 4.73 6.07 -7.53
CA TRP A 66 3.84 6.61 -8.57
C TRP A 66 2.78 7.54 -7.99
N LEU A 67 2.24 7.21 -6.82
CA LEU A 67 1.24 8.04 -6.16
C LEU A 67 1.81 9.40 -5.78
N CYS A 68 2.96 9.44 -5.11
CA CYS A 68 3.65 10.70 -4.77
C CYS A 68 3.83 11.57 -6.02
N LYS A 69 4.32 11.00 -7.13
CA LYS A 69 4.45 11.72 -8.40
C LYS A 69 3.11 12.32 -8.86
N TYR A 70 2.00 11.58 -8.77
CA TYR A 70 0.69 12.10 -9.17
C TYR A 70 0.19 13.18 -8.21
N GLN A 71 0.41 13.04 -6.90
CA GLN A 71 0.07 14.05 -5.91
C GLN A 71 0.84 15.35 -6.14
N ASP A 72 2.13 15.27 -6.50
CA ASP A 72 2.96 16.43 -6.83
C ASP A 72 2.42 17.17 -8.06
N ASN A 73 2.00 16.44 -9.11
CA ASN A 73 1.40 17.05 -10.31
C ASN A 73 0.05 17.72 -9.99
N ILE A 74 -0.80 17.09 -9.16
CA ILE A 74 -2.05 17.70 -8.70
C ILE A 74 -1.77 18.98 -7.92
N LEU A 75 -0.81 18.93 -6.99
CA LEU A 75 -0.43 20.07 -6.16
C LEU A 75 0.11 21.24 -7.00
N GLN A 76 0.94 20.95 -8.02
CA GLN A 76 1.48 21.96 -8.92
C GLN A 76 0.41 22.63 -9.79
N LEU A 77 -0.61 21.88 -10.24
CA LEU A 77 -1.65 22.41 -11.13
C LEU A 77 -2.76 23.16 -10.39
N PHE A 78 -3.16 22.67 -9.21
CA PHE A 78 -4.39 23.12 -8.52
C PHE A 78 -4.21 23.44 -7.03
N GLY A 79 -3.02 23.21 -6.47
CA GLY A 79 -2.77 23.36 -5.03
C GLY A 79 -3.44 22.27 -4.18
N ALA A 80 -3.47 22.47 -2.87
CA ALA A 80 -3.98 21.51 -1.88
C ALA A 80 -5.52 21.56 -1.73
N GLN A 81 -6.23 21.55 -2.86
CA GLN A 81 -7.70 21.55 -2.91
C GLN A 81 -8.28 20.13 -2.78
N GLU A 82 -9.55 19.95 -3.11
CA GLU A 82 -10.32 18.71 -2.90
C GLU A 82 -9.70 17.51 -3.65
N GLU A 83 -9.23 17.70 -4.88
CA GLU A 83 -8.55 16.69 -5.68
C GLU A 83 -7.29 16.16 -4.98
N TRP A 84 -6.52 17.07 -4.38
CA TRP A 84 -5.34 16.70 -3.61
C TRP A 84 -5.73 15.92 -2.35
N LYS A 85 -6.75 16.36 -1.62
CA LYS A 85 -7.28 15.64 -0.44
C LYS A 85 -7.82 14.25 -0.78
N GLN A 86 -8.46 14.08 -1.94
CA GLN A 86 -8.87 12.76 -2.41
C GLN A 86 -7.67 11.84 -2.65
N SER A 87 -6.61 12.38 -3.25
CA SER A 87 -5.37 11.62 -3.44
C SER A 87 -4.67 11.27 -2.13
N GLU A 88 -4.78 12.11 -1.11
CA GLU A 88 -4.22 11.88 0.23
C GLU A 88 -4.83 10.66 0.90
N LYS A 89 -6.15 10.43 0.78
CA LYS A 89 -6.80 9.23 1.32
C LYS A 89 -6.21 7.94 0.74
N VAL A 90 -5.96 7.92 -0.56
CA VAL A 90 -5.31 6.79 -1.23
C VAL A 90 -3.86 6.64 -0.72
N SER A 91 -3.17 7.76 -0.52
CA SER A 91 -1.79 7.79 -0.02
C SER A 91 -1.65 7.25 1.39
N GLN A 92 -2.56 7.63 2.29
CA GLN A 92 -2.66 7.10 3.64
C GLN A 92 -2.88 5.58 3.62
N ARG A 93 -3.79 5.09 2.78
CA ARG A 93 -4.06 3.65 2.64
C ARG A 93 -2.85 2.88 2.11
N VAL A 94 -2.21 3.36 1.03
CA VAL A 94 -0.99 2.73 0.49
C VAL A 94 0.12 2.72 1.55
N SER A 95 0.32 3.83 2.25
CA SER A 95 1.36 3.95 3.27
C SER A 95 1.11 3.07 4.48
N ALA A 96 -0.14 2.93 4.93
CA ALA A 96 -0.48 2.02 6.04
C ALA A 96 -0.21 0.56 5.67
N VAL A 97 -0.53 0.15 4.44
CA VAL A 97 -0.20 -1.20 3.93
C VAL A 97 1.32 -1.39 3.86
N LEU A 98 2.05 -0.44 3.27
CA LEU A 98 3.50 -0.54 3.12
C LEU A 98 4.20 -0.63 4.47
N ARG A 99 3.89 0.27 5.41
CA ARG A 99 4.49 0.26 6.76
C ARG A 99 4.20 -1.05 7.50
N SER A 100 3.00 -1.61 7.29
CA SER A 100 2.65 -2.90 7.89
C SER A 100 3.40 -4.07 7.25
N LEU A 101 3.67 -4.02 5.95
CA LEU A 101 4.51 -5.01 5.26
C LEU A 101 5.98 -4.90 5.72
N GLU A 102 6.50 -3.68 5.83
CA GLU A 102 7.87 -3.41 6.29
C GLU A 102 8.09 -3.87 7.73
N ASP A 103 7.12 -3.60 8.61
CA ASP A 103 7.11 -4.10 9.98
C ASP A 103 7.16 -5.64 10.02
N LEU A 104 6.26 -6.28 9.27
CA LEU A 104 6.22 -7.74 9.17
C LEU A 104 7.54 -8.31 8.64
N GLY A 105 8.08 -7.74 7.55
CA GLY A 105 9.36 -8.15 6.98
C GLY A 105 10.54 -7.90 7.91
N GLY A 106 10.49 -6.84 8.72
CA GLY A 106 11.52 -6.51 9.71
C GLY A 106 11.64 -7.56 10.80
N TYR A 107 10.52 -8.05 11.34
CA TYR A 107 10.55 -9.16 12.30
C TYR A 107 11.15 -10.44 11.69
N MET A 108 10.97 -10.67 10.37
CA MET A 108 11.33 -11.94 9.72
C MET A 108 12.84 -12.12 9.52
N VAL A 109 13.60 -11.03 9.64
CA VAL A 109 15.07 -11.06 9.56
C VAL A 109 15.70 -11.42 10.90
N LEU A 110 14.92 -11.43 11.99
CA LEU A 110 15.41 -11.75 13.33
C LEU A 110 15.40 -13.27 13.55
N PRO A 111 16.57 -13.91 13.76
CA PRO A 111 16.60 -15.30 14.17
C PRO A 111 15.94 -15.45 15.56
N ASP A 112 15.28 -16.58 15.79
CA ASP A 112 14.72 -17.00 17.08
C ASP A 112 13.53 -16.17 17.62
N GLN A 113 12.71 -15.58 16.74
CA GLN A 113 11.47 -14.93 17.17
C GLN A 113 10.35 -15.91 17.55
N ASP A 114 9.68 -15.65 18.68
CA ASP A 114 8.47 -16.35 19.11
C ASP A 114 7.25 -15.73 18.40
N TRP A 115 7.03 -16.16 17.16
CA TRP A 115 5.96 -15.68 16.29
C TRP A 115 4.56 -15.80 16.90
N PRO A 116 4.18 -16.94 17.53
CA PRO A 116 2.92 -17.02 18.27
C PRO A 116 2.79 -15.96 19.37
N ALA A 117 3.84 -15.72 20.16
CA ALA A 117 3.80 -14.72 21.23
C ALA A 117 3.63 -13.29 20.68
N LEU A 118 4.41 -12.91 19.66
CA LEU A 118 4.30 -11.60 19.00
C LEU A 118 2.91 -11.35 18.40
N TYR A 119 2.33 -12.39 17.77
CA TYR A 119 0.98 -12.28 17.22
C TYR A 119 -0.07 -12.11 18.32
N ALA A 120 0.07 -12.84 19.43
CA ALA A 120 -0.84 -12.79 20.57
C ALA A 120 -0.79 -11.44 21.31
N SER A 121 0.39 -10.83 21.40
CA SER A 121 0.59 -9.51 22.00
C SER A 121 0.11 -8.35 21.12
N ARG A 122 -0.34 -8.62 19.89
CA ARG A 122 -0.79 -7.63 18.90
C ARG A 122 0.29 -6.61 18.53
N GLU A 123 1.54 -7.04 18.45
CA GLU A 123 2.68 -6.16 18.20
C GLU A 123 2.87 -5.79 16.72
N PHE A 124 2.21 -6.50 15.79
CA PHE A 124 2.30 -6.16 14.38
C PHE A 124 1.47 -4.92 14.03
N LEU A 125 2.04 -4.00 13.25
CA LEU A 125 1.36 -2.77 12.84
C LEU A 125 0.03 -3.03 12.13
N TYR A 126 -0.08 -4.11 11.35
CA TYR A 126 -1.35 -4.42 10.67
C TYR A 126 -2.48 -4.75 11.65
N GLN A 127 -2.18 -5.24 12.85
CA GLN A 127 -3.17 -5.56 13.88
C GLN A 127 -3.72 -4.32 14.60
N THR A 128 -3.10 -3.16 14.40
CA THR A 128 -3.50 -1.89 15.05
C THR A 128 -3.95 -0.83 14.04
N LEU A 129 -3.26 -0.72 12.90
CA LEU A 129 -3.54 0.31 11.88
C LEU A 129 -4.65 -0.09 10.91
N LEU A 130 -4.87 -1.39 10.72
CA LEU A 130 -5.73 -1.94 9.67
C LEU A 130 -6.87 -2.81 10.21
N SER A 131 -7.00 -2.91 11.54
CA SER A 131 -8.03 -3.68 12.26
C SER A 131 -9.42 -3.05 12.16
#